data_AF-A0A819LL09-F1
#
_entry.id   AF-A0A819LL09-F1
#
_cell.length_a   1.000
_cell.length_b   1.000
_cell.length_c   1.000
_cell.angle_alpha   90.00
_cell.angle_beta   90.00
_cell.angle_gamma   90.00
#
_symmetry.space_group_name_H-M   'P 1'
#
loop_
_entity.id
_entity.type
_entity.pdbx_description
1 polymer ?
#
loop_
_entity_poly.entity_id
_entity_poly.type
_entity_poly.pdbx_seq_one_letter_code
_entity_poly.pdbx_strand_id
1 'polypeptide(L)'
;ILILLILSSLIIFTITSSLYEPNIPKKIDIQLKIGSYLSIYQMTAQDHDLIPFTRTDYHNLQSLIYWSKTSPEIKGWGGCG
;
A
#
# COMPACT_ATOMS: atom_id res chain seq x y z
N ILE A 1 12.06 -37.66 -24.39
CA ILE A 1 12.97 -37.25 -23.30
C ILE A 1 13.22 -35.73 -23.33
N LEU A 2 13.74 -35.16 -24.43
CA LEU A 2 13.95 -33.70 -24.57
C LEU A 2 12.69 -32.86 -24.25
N ILE A 3 11.54 -33.23 -24.84
CA ILE A 3 10.25 -32.52 -24.63
C ILE A 3 9.80 -32.57 -23.16
N LEU A 4 10.00 -33.70 -22.48
CA LEU A 4 9.66 -33.86 -21.06
C LEU A 4 10.52 -32.99 -20.15
N LEU A 5 11.81 -32.83 -20.49
CA LEU A 5 12.73 -31.97 -19.74
C LEU A 5 12.35 -30.49 -19.88
N ILE A 6 11.99 -30.06 -21.10
CA ILE A 6 11.52 -28.69 -21.35
C ILE A 6 10.21 -28.42 -20.61
N LEU A 7 9.27 -29.37 -20.64
CA LEU A 7 7.98 -29.24 -19.97
C LEU A 7 8.12 -29.23 -18.44
N SER A 8 9.02 -30.06 -17.89
CA SER A 8 9.31 -30.09 -16.45
C SER A 8 9.86 -28.75 -15.95
N SER A 9 10.82 -28.16 -16.67
CA SER A 9 11.38 -26.84 -16.33
C SER A 9 10.33 -25.73 -16.37
N LEU A 10 9.41 -25.78 -17.34
CA LEU A 10 8.32 -24.80 -17.45
C LEU A 10 7.33 -24.91 -16.29
N ILE A 11 6.94 -26.14 -15.91
CA ILE A 11 6.01 -26.37 -14.80
C ILE A 11 6.62 -25.88 -13.48
N ILE A 12 7.89 -26.18 -13.20
CA ILE A 12 8.58 -25.72 -12.00
C ILE A 12 8.67 -24.18 -11.95
N PHE A 13 8.95 -23.53 -13.09
CA PHE A 13 8.99 -22.07 -13.19
C PHE A 13 7.62 -21.44 -12.86
N THR A 14 6.53 -22.01 -13.38
CA THR A 14 5.18 -21.47 -13.10
C THR A 14 4.77 -21.60 -11.63
N ILE A 15 5.05 -22.73 -10.99
CA ILE A 15 4.68 -22.98 -9.58
C ILE A 15 5.47 -22.08 -8.63
N THR A 16 6.76 -21.86 -8.91
CA THR A 16 7.62 -21.02 -8.07
C THR A 16 7.27 -19.54 -8.17
N SER A 17 6.78 -19.09 -9.33
CA SER A 17 6.34 -17.70 -9.55
C SER A 17 5.05 -17.31 -8.82
N SER A 18 4.27 -18.26 -8.29
CA SER A 18 2.97 -18.00 -7.66
C SER A 18 2.99 -17.85 -6.14
N LEU A 19 4.16 -17.92 -5.48
CA LEU A 19 4.27 -17.93 -4.01
C LEU A 19 4.29 -16.54 -3.35
N TYR A 20 3.80 -15.50 -4.02
CA TYR A 20 3.76 -14.15 -3.47
C TYR A 20 2.50 -13.94 -2.63
N GLU A 21 2.65 -14.06 -1.31
CA GLU A 21 1.61 -13.62 -0.37
C GLU A 21 1.79 -12.14 0.00
N PRO A 22 0.72 -11.34 0.02
CA PRO A 22 0.79 -9.97 0.51
C PRO A 22 1.20 -9.91 1.99
N ASN A 23 2.23 -9.12 2.32
CA ASN A 23 2.65 -8.89 3.69
C ASN A 23 1.77 -7.81 4.37
N ILE A 24 0.58 -8.20 4.83
CA ILE A 24 -0.31 -7.31 5.57
C ILE A 24 0.27 -7.11 6.99
N PRO A 25 0.48 -5.86 7.45
CA PRO A 25 1.00 -5.62 8.79
C PRO A 25 -0.01 -6.11 9.84
N LYS A 26 0.48 -6.70 10.93
CA LYS A 26 -0.37 -7.15 12.05
C LYS A 26 -0.57 -6.10 13.14
N LYS A 27 0.29 -5.08 13.13
CA LYS A 27 0.34 -4.03 14.13
C LYS A 27 0.92 -2.77 13.52
N ILE A 28 0.25 -1.64 13.77
CA ILE A 28 0.73 -0.32 13.39
C ILE A 28 0.75 0.54 14.65
N ASP A 29 1.91 1.11 14.97
CA ASP A 29 2.10 2.00 16.11
C ASP A 29 2.33 3.43 15.61
N ILE A 30 1.52 4.37 16.09
CA ILE A 30 1.61 5.79 15.79
C ILE A 30 1.92 6.54 17.07
N GLN A 31 2.93 7.41 17.03
CA GLN A 31 3.29 8.28 18.15
C GLN A 31 3.43 9.71 17.66
N LEU A 32 2.74 10.64 18.32
CA LEU A 32 2.88 12.07 18.10
C LEU A 32 3.65 12.70 19.26
N LYS A 33 4.77 13.35 18.93
CA LYS A 33 5.65 14.05 19.87
C LYS A 33 5.87 15.48 19.42
N ILE A 34 5.96 16.40 20.37
CA ILE A 34 6.40 17.77 20.14
C ILE A 34 7.83 17.87 20.66
N GLY A 35 8.80 18.12 19.78
CA GLY A 35 10.21 18.19 20.15
C GLY A 35 10.73 16.93 20.87
N SER A 36 11.55 17.13 21.89
CA SER A 36 12.14 16.04 22.71
C SER A 36 11.30 15.68 23.94
N TYR A 37 10.05 16.15 24.01
CA TYR A 37 9.15 15.86 25.11
C TYR A 37 8.51 14.47 24.97
N LEU A 38 7.84 14.04 26.04
CA LEU A 38 7.02 12.82 26.04
C LEU A 38 5.94 12.88 24.95
N SER A 39 5.54 11.70 24.48
CA SER A 39 4.48 11.57 23.48
C SER A 39 3.19 12.15 24.00
N ILE A 40 2.61 13.08 23.24
CA ILE A 40 1.31 13.68 23.57
C ILE A 40 0.15 12.79 23.10
N TYR A 41 0.42 11.91 22.13
CA TYR A 41 -0.54 10.91 21.66
C TYR A 41 0.19 9.66 21.24
N GLN A 42 -0.40 8.51 21.54
CA GLN A 42 0.06 7.19 21.12
C GLN A 42 -1.15 6.35 20.75
N MET A 43 -1.08 5.66 19.62
CA MET A 43 -2.12 4.77 19.14
C MET A 43 -1.49 3.52 18.58
N THR A 44 -2.14 2.40 18.84
CA THR A 44 -1.81 1.11 18.25
C THR A 44 -3.06 0.58 17.58
N ALA A 45 -2.95 0.24 16.29
CA ALA A 45 -3.97 -0.50 15.55
C ALA A 45 -3.51 -1.95 15.38
N GLN A 46 -4.40 -2.90 15.62
CA GLN A 46 -4.13 -4.35 15.49
C GLN A 46 -5.04 -4.97 14.43
N ASP A 47 -4.91 -6.28 14.17
CA ASP A 47 -5.60 -7.00 13.09
C ASP A 47 -7.10 -6.67 12.91
N HIS A 48 -7.85 -6.38 13.98
CA HIS A 48 -9.28 -6.02 13.90
C HIS A 48 -9.55 -4.57 13.47
N ASP A 49 -8.58 -3.67 13.69
CA ASP A 49 -8.63 -2.27 13.27
C ASP A 49 -8.12 -2.09 11.82
N LEU A 50 -7.41 -3.09 11.30
CA LEU A 50 -6.76 -3.04 9.99
C LEU A 50 -7.71 -3.58 8.93
N ILE A 51 -8.31 -2.67 8.18
CA ILE A 51 -9.27 -2.99 7.12
C ILE A 51 -8.52 -3.19 5.80
N PRO A 52 -8.50 -4.41 5.22
CA PRO A 52 -7.87 -4.64 3.93
C PRO A 52 -8.66 -3.93 2.82
N PHE A 53 -7.93 -3.42 1.83
CA PHE A 53 -8.53 -2.72 0.71
C PHE A 53 -9.43 -3.63 -0.11
N THR A 54 -10.68 -3.23 -0.32
CA THR A 54 -11.58 -3.95 -1.22
C THR A 54 -11.34 -3.53 -2.68
N ARG A 55 -11.90 -4.29 -3.63
CA ARG A 55 -11.88 -3.91 -5.05
C ARG A 55 -12.56 -2.55 -5.28
N THR A 56 -13.64 -2.28 -4.56
CA THR A 56 -14.36 -1.00 -4.66
C THR A 56 -13.49 0.16 -4.19
N ASP A 57 -12.80 -0.01 -3.05
CA ASP A 57 -11.87 1.01 -2.53
C ASP A 57 -10.75 1.30 -3.54
N TYR A 58 -10.25 0.27 -4.21
CA TYR A 58 -9.24 0.41 -5.25
C TYR A 58 -9.70 1.28 -6.42
N HIS A 59 -10.91 1.04 -6.93
CA HIS A 59 -11.47 1.86 -8.01
C HIS A 59 -11.71 3.31 -7.57
N ASN A 60 -12.20 3.51 -6.35
CA ASN A 60 -12.41 4.84 -5.79
C ASN A 60 -11.08 5.60 -5.67
N LEU A 61 -10.05 4.97 -5.09
CA LEU A 61 -8.72 5.55 -4.97
C LEU A 61 -8.10 5.90 -6.33
N GLN A 62 -8.23 5.00 -7.31
CA GLN A 62 -7.73 5.24 -8.66
C GLN A 62 -8.37 6.48 -9.29
N SER A 63 -9.67 6.67 -9.10
CA SER A 63 -10.38 7.85 -9.59
C SER A 63 -9.88 9.14 -8.91
N LEU A 64 -9.66 9.13 -7.60
CA LEU A 64 -9.14 10.28 -6.84
C LEU A 64 -7.72 10.65 -7.28
N ILE A 65 -6.85 9.66 -7.48
CA ILE A 65 -5.48 9.89 -7.97
C ILE A 65 -5.51 10.47 -9.38
N TYR A 66 -6.40 9.99 -10.25
CA TYR A 66 -6.55 10.53 -11.60
C TYR A 66 -6.96 12.01 -11.56
N TRP A 67 -7.98 12.36 -10.76
CA TRP A 67 -8.41 13.74 -10.56
C TRP A 67 -7.31 14.64 -9.98
N SER A 68 -6.54 14.15 -9.02
CA SER A 68 -5.41 14.91 -8.47
C SER A 68 -4.34 15.25 -9.52
N LYS A 69 -4.15 14.40 -10.53
CA LYS A 69 -3.16 14.62 -11.60
C LYS A 69 -3.68 15.53 -12.71
N THR A 70 -4.99 15.53 -12.95
CA THR A 70 -5.61 16.29 -14.04
C THR A 70 -6.18 17.62 -13.57
N SER A 71 -6.37 17.82 -12.26
CA SER A 71 -6.75 19.11 -11.71
C SER A 71 -5.63 20.12 -11.96
N PRO A 72 -5.94 21.30 -12.52
CA PRO A 72 -4.97 22.38 -12.59
C PRO A 72 -4.49 22.71 -11.18
N GLU A 73 -3.18 22.72 -10.99
CA GLU A 73 -2.53 23.13 -9.77
C GLU A 73 -3.03 24.54 -9.41
N ILE A 74 -3.80 24.71 -8.33
CA ILE A 74 -4.06 26.06 -7.80
C ILE A 74 -2.74 26.54 -7.19
N LYS A 75 -1.86 27.09 -8.02
CA LYS A 75 -0.73 27.90 -7.58
C LYS A 75 -1.28 29.18 -6.98
N GLY A 76 -1.57 29.17 -5.68
CA GLY A 76 -2.25 30.32 -5.09
C GLY A 76 -2.38 30.33 -3.58
N TRP A 77 -1.37 29.90 -2.82
CA TRP A 77 -1.19 30.34 -1.44
C TRP A 77 0.27 30.72 -1.21
N GLY A 78 0.67 31.80 -1.88
CA GLY A 78 1.91 32.53 -1.66
C GLY A 78 1.59 34.01 -1.76
N GLY A 79 1.12 34.59 -0.66
CA GLY A 79 0.76 36.00 -0.58
C GLY A 79 0.75 36.44 0.88
N CYS A 80 1.93 36.71 1.43
CA CYS A 80 2.06 37.64 2.54
C CYS A 80 1.73 39.04 2.03
N GLY A 81 0.84 39.74 2.74
CA GLY A 81 0.45 41.13 2.53
C GLY A 81 -0.52 41.55 3.60
#